data_AF-A0A7H9HVC6-F1
#
_entry.id   AF-A0A7H9HVC6-F1
#
_cell.length_a   1.000
_cell.length_b   1.000
_cell.length_c   1.000
_cell.angle_alpha   90.00
_cell.angle_beta   90.00
_cell.angle_gamma   90.00
#
_symmetry.space_group_name_H-M   'P 1'
#
loop_
_entity.id
_entity.type
_entity.pdbx_description
1 polymer ?
#
loop_
_entity_poly.entity_id
_entity_poly.type
_entity_poly.pdbx_seq_one_letter_code
_entity_poly.pdbx_strand_id
1 'polypeptide(L)'
;MRDLCLQLKDELVLIAYELAPELVAGGTFGNLRIGQSSDFASNFVSKLLGGDDSNLITSRIETVTRVAKSRYKLHYKGDWELEIFITSTKRLLEIRSFLLSQELGLPYNGSSLHSRRKILVTETVTLDTPTILHEEDDQVAVEMDQKPELNFKYKPVVNLGECIDIYILHRPKRQRHSHRS
;
A
#
# COMPACT_ATOMS: atom_id res chain seq x y z
N MET A 1 3.39 3.62 10.70
CA MET A 1 2.94 3.52 9.29
C MET A 1 3.61 2.39 8.54
N ARG A 2 4.94 2.19 8.64
CA ARG A 2 5.60 1.02 8.02
C ARG A 2 4.93 -0.31 8.43
N ASP A 3 4.58 -0.46 9.71
CA ASP A 3 3.91 -1.67 10.20
C ASP A 3 2.53 -1.89 9.56
N LEU A 4 1.74 -0.82 9.36
CA LEU A 4 0.45 -0.90 8.68
C LEU A 4 0.61 -1.33 7.22
N CYS A 5 1.57 -0.76 6.50
CA CYS A 5 1.81 -1.13 5.10
C CYS A 5 2.24 -2.59 4.96
N LEU A 6 3.03 -3.12 5.90
CA LEU A 6 3.41 -4.53 5.92
C LEU A 6 2.21 -5.43 6.20
N GLN A 7 1.36 -5.06 7.18
CA GLN A 7 0.17 -5.83 7.52
C GLN A 7 -0.91 -5.82 6.43
N LEU A 8 -0.99 -4.74 5.63
CA LEU A 8 -1.93 -4.61 4.53
C LEU A 8 -1.43 -5.21 3.22
N LYS A 9 -0.14 -5.50 3.10
CA LYS A 9 0.47 -5.91 1.85
C LYS A 9 -0.25 -7.11 1.23
N ASP A 10 -0.44 -8.16 2.03
CA ASP A 10 -1.01 -9.41 1.54
C ASP A 10 -2.49 -9.24 1.18
N GLU A 11 -3.23 -8.41 1.92
CA GLU A 11 -4.62 -8.07 1.58
C GLU A 11 -4.71 -7.25 0.30
N LEU A 12 -3.80 -6.31 0.06
CA LEU A 12 -3.77 -5.54 -1.18
C LEU A 12 -3.42 -6.42 -2.38
N VAL A 13 -2.55 -7.42 -2.19
CA VAL A 13 -2.26 -8.44 -3.22
C VAL A 13 -3.51 -9.29 -3.48
N LEU A 14 -4.17 -9.79 -2.44
CA LEU A 14 -5.43 -10.53 -2.54
C LEU A 14 -6.49 -9.71 -3.30
N ILE A 15 -6.67 -8.45 -2.94
CA ILE A 15 -7.61 -7.53 -3.58
C ILE A 15 -7.29 -7.35 -5.07
N ALA A 16 -6.02 -7.12 -5.40
CA ALA A 16 -5.60 -6.85 -6.77
C ALA A 16 -5.66 -8.09 -7.66
N TYR A 17 -5.23 -9.26 -7.16
CA TYR A 17 -5.07 -10.46 -7.98
C TYR A 17 -6.32 -11.34 -8.02
N GLU A 18 -6.98 -11.53 -6.89
CA GLU A 18 -8.10 -12.46 -6.74
C GLU A 18 -9.46 -11.75 -6.79
N LEU A 19 -9.62 -10.64 -6.06
CA LEU A 19 -10.92 -9.96 -6.03
C LEU A 19 -11.17 -9.16 -7.30
N ALA A 20 -10.16 -8.50 -7.89
CA ALA A 20 -10.38 -7.59 -9.01
C ALA A 20 -11.10 -8.24 -10.21
N PRO A 21 -10.71 -9.44 -10.69
CA PRO A 21 -11.43 -10.13 -11.76
C PRO A 21 -12.88 -10.44 -11.38
N GLU A 22 -13.10 -10.98 -10.18
CA GLU A 22 -14.42 -11.38 -9.69
C GLU A 22 -15.37 -10.19 -9.49
N LEU A 23 -14.84 -9.04 -9.05
CA LEU A 23 -15.60 -7.81 -8.86
C LEU A 23 -16.04 -7.17 -10.19
N VAL A 24 -15.31 -7.41 -11.27
CA VAL A 24 -15.64 -6.93 -12.62
C VAL A 24 -16.57 -7.89 -13.34
N ALA A 25 -16.24 -9.19 -13.33
CA ALA A 25 -17.05 -10.23 -13.97
C ALA A 25 -18.40 -10.42 -13.27
N GLY A 26 -18.47 -10.10 -11.97
CA GLY A 26 -19.68 -10.27 -11.17
C GLY A 26 -20.01 -11.73 -10.90
N GLY A 27 -19.04 -12.64 -11.00
CA GLY A 27 -19.24 -14.06 -10.69
C GLY A 27 -19.55 -14.26 -9.22
N THR A 28 -18.52 -14.20 -8.38
CA THR A 28 -18.65 -14.44 -6.94
C THR A 28 -19.45 -13.33 -6.23
N PHE A 29 -19.29 -12.09 -6.67
CA PHE A 29 -19.91 -10.91 -6.05
C PHE A 29 -21.24 -10.46 -6.69
N GLY A 30 -21.70 -11.12 -7.75
CA GLY A 30 -22.90 -10.71 -8.51
C GLY A 30 -24.19 -10.71 -7.69
N ASN A 31 -24.28 -11.61 -6.72
CA ASN A 31 -25.43 -11.73 -5.83
C ASN A 31 -25.53 -10.61 -4.79
N LEU A 32 -24.46 -9.84 -4.59
CA LEU A 32 -24.41 -8.77 -3.62
C LEU A 32 -25.16 -7.54 -4.15
N ARG A 33 -26.29 -7.20 -3.53
CA ARG A 33 -27.06 -5.99 -3.86
C ARG A 33 -26.39 -4.73 -3.30
N ILE A 34 -26.69 -3.57 -3.87
CA ILE A 34 -26.19 -2.29 -3.35
C ILE A 34 -26.72 -2.09 -1.92
N GLY A 35 -25.83 -1.74 -1.00
CA GLY A 35 -26.09 -1.62 0.43
C GLY A 35 -25.98 -2.93 1.21
N GLN A 36 -25.91 -4.08 0.54
CA GLN A 36 -25.80 -5.38 1.19
C GLN A 36 -24.35 -5.65 1.62
N SER A 37 -24.21 -6.15 2.84
CA SER A 37 -22.96 -6.64 3.40
C SER A 37 -23.02 -8.16 3.56
N SER A 38 -21.90 -8.82 3.30
CA SER A 38 -21.75 -10.26 3.47
C SER A 38 -20.41 -10.57 4.12
N ASP A 39 -20.40 -11.60 4.95
CA ASP A 39 -19.16 -12.13 5.55
C ASP A 39 -18.23 -12.68 4.46
N PHE A 40 -16.98 -12.26 4.51
CA PHE A 40 -16.00 -12.52 3.46
C PHE A 40 -15.56 -13.99 3.46
N ALA A 41 -15.18 -14.50 4.63
CA ALA A 41 -14.65 -15.85 4.80
C ALA A 41 -15.66 -16.92 4.38
N SER A 42 -16.90 -16.82 4.87
CA SER A 42 -17.93 -17.84 4.64
C SER A 42 -18.47 -17.85 3.20
N ASN A 43 -18.57 -16.68 2.55
CA ASN A 43 -19.30 -16.58 1.28
C ASN A 43 -18.42 -16.49 0.03
N PHE A 44 -17.16 -16.07 0.18
CA PHE A 44 -16.31 -15.71 -0.96
C PHE A 44 -15.01 -16.51 -1.02
N VAL A 45 -14.35 -16.80 0.10
CA VAL A 45 -13.01 -17.45 0.10
C VAL A 45 -13.02 -18.80 -0.62
N SER A 46 -14.00 -19.65 -0.34
CA SER A 46 -14.11 -20.98 -0.98
C SER A 46 -14.36 -20.91 -2.49
N LYS A 47 -15.03 -19.86 -2.96
CA LYS A 47 -15.33 -19.63 -4.38
C LYS A 47 -14.18 -18.98 -5.13
N LEU A 48 -13.45 -18.08 -4.47
CA LEU A 48 -12.26 -17.41 -5.01
C LEU A 48 -11.10 -18.39 -5.21
N LEU A 49 -10.88 -19.30 -4.24
CA LEU A 49 -9.66 -20.11 -4.18
C LEU A 49 -9.84 -21.58 -4.61
N GLY A 50 -11.04 -21.97 -5.06
CA GLY A 50 -11.26 -23.33 -5.57
C GLY A 50 -11.02 -24.42 -4.53
N GLY A 51 -11.91 -24.55 -3.53
CA GLY A 51 -12.09 -25.76 -2.71
C GLY A 51 -10.94 -26.14 -1.76
N ASP A 52 -9.79 -26.57 -2.29
CA ASP A 52 -8.69 -27.18 -1.53
C ASP A 52 -7.71 -26.14 -0.94
N ASP A 53 -7.52 -25.01 -1.63
CA ASP A 53 -6.61 -23.94 -1.20
C ASP A 53 -7.22 -22.99 -0.15
N SER A 54 -8.47 -23.24 0.26
CA SER A 54 -9.19 -22.39 1.22
C SER A 54 -8.53 -22.30 2.60
N ASN A 55 -7.75 -23.32 2.98
CA ASN A 55 -6.99 -23.34 4.23
C ASN A 55 -5.64 -22.61 4.15
N LEU A 56 -5.18 -22.23 2.95
CA LEU A 56 -3.88 -21.62 2.73
C LEU A 56 -3.89 -20.10 2.89
N ILE A 57 -5.06 -19.46 2.82
CA ILE A 57 -5.19 -18.00 2.90
C ILE A 57 -5.96 -17.59 4.17
N THR A 58 -5.22 -17.07 5.15
CA THR A 58 -5.81 -16.35 6.29
C THR A 58 -5.98 -14.88 5.93
N SER A 59 -7.12 -14.51 5.34
CA SER A 59 -7.48 -13.10 5.16
C SER A 59 -8.07 -12.52 6.45
N ARG A 60 -7.74 -11.26 6.71
CA ARG A 60 -8.28 -10.45 7.81
C ARG A 60 -9.42 -9.53 7.37
N ILE A 61 -9.88 -9.67 6.13
CA ILE A 61 -11.10 -9.04 5.66
C ILE A 61 -12.29 -9.79 6.26
N GLU A 62 -13.09 -9.12 7.08
CA GLU A 62 -14.27 -9.71 7.71
C GLU A 62 -15.49 -9.61 6.80
N THR A 63 -15.74 -8.44 6.20
CA THR A 63 -16.96 -8.21 5.42
C THR A 63 -16.70 -7.49 4.12
N VAL A 64 -17.56 -7.77 3.14
CA VAL A 64 -17.62 -7.09 1.85
C VAL A 64 -18.99 -6.48 1.67
N THR A 65 -19.02 -5.19 1.37
CA THR A 65 -20.25 -4.43 1.16
C THR A 65 -20.22 -3.79 -0.23
N ARG A 66 -21.29 -3.97 -1.01
CA ARG A 66 -21.42 -3.28 -2.29
C ARG A 66 -21.99 -1.88 -2.05
N VAL A 67 -21.19 -0.85 -2.28
CA VAL A 67 -21.59 0.54 -2.01
C VAL A 67 -22.23 1.19 -3.24
N ALA A 68 -21.79 0.81 -4.44
CA ALA A 68 -22.38 1.26 -5.70
C ALA A 68 -22.22 0.19 -6.79
N LYS A 69 -22.66 0.50 -8.02
CA LYS A 69 -22.59 -0.43 -9.17
C LYS A 69 -21.22 -1.08 -9.34
N SER A 70 -20.15 -0.29 -9.21
CA SER A 70 -18.74 -0.72 -9.36
C SER A 70 -17.86 -0.25 -8.20
N ARG A 71 -18.45 -0.07 -7.01
CA ARG A 71 -17.71 0.34 -5.80
C ARG A 71 -18.03 -0.60 -4.65
N TYR A 72 -16.98 -1.00 -3.95
CA TYR A 72 -17.06 -1.96 -2.87
C TYR A 72 -16.31 -1.43 -1.66
N LYS A 73 -16.77 -1.83 -0.48
CA LYS A 73 -16.15 -1.53 0.81
C LYS A 73 -15.80 -2.84 1.49
N LEU A 74 -14.57 -2.98 1.92
CA LEU A 74 -14.07 -4.12 2.66
C LEU A 74 -13.79 -3.67 4.09
N HIS A 75 -14.31 -4.41 5.06
CA HIS A 75 -13.97 -4.20 6.46
C HIS A 75 -12.79 -5.10 6.82
N TYR A 76 -11.66 -4.51 7.20
CA TYR A 76 -10.47 -5.21 7.64
C TYR A 76 -10.33 -5.09 9.14
N LYS A 77 -10.02 -6.21 9.81
CA LYS A 77 -9.78 -6.24 11.23
C LYS A 77 -8.57 -7.08 11.59
N GLY A 78 -7.55 -6.41 12.11
CA GLY A 78 -6.36 -6.99 12.72
C GLY A 78 -5.91 -6.12 13.89
N ASP A 79 -4.61 -5.86 13.99
CA ASP A 79 -4.10 -4.87 14.96
C ASP A 79 -4.63 -3.46 14.66
N TRP A 80 -4.88 -3.20 13.38
CA TRP A 80 -5.58 -2.04 12.86
C TRP A 80 -6.99 -2.44 12.44
N GLU A 81 -7.92 -1.51 12.58
CA GLU A 81 -9.27 -1.65 12.03
C GLU A 81 -9.45 -0.60 10.93
N LEU A 82 -9.84 -1.05 9.74
CA LEU A 82 -9.81 -0.24 8.53
C LEU A 82 -11.05 -0.48 7.67
N GLU A 83 -11.46 0.56 6.94
CA GLU A 83 -12.34 0.40 5.78
C GLU A 83 -11.54 0.64 4.50
N ILE A 84 -11.54 -0.37 3.62
CA ILE A 84 -10.86 -0.30 2.33
C ILE A 84 -11.94 -0.14 1.26
N PHE A 85 -11.95 1.00 0.58
CA PHE A 85 -12.89 1.29 -0.50
C PHE A 85 -12.24 1.06 -1.85
N ILE A 86 -12.83 0.17 -2.64
CA ILE A 86 -12.49 -0.01 -4.05
C ILE A 86 -13.33 0.99 -4.85
N THR A 87 -12.71 2.06 -5.33
CA THR A 87 -13.38 3.17 -6.01
C THR A 87 -13.62 2.89 -7.50
N SER A 88 -12.76 2.08 -8.11
CA SER A 88 -12.87 1.66 -9.52
C SER A 88 -12.34 0.25 -9.73
N THR A 89 -13.27 -0.70 -9.94
CA THR A 89 -12.91 -2.10 -10.25
C THR A 89 -12.21 -2.24 -11.61
N LYS A 90 -12.57 -1.42 -12.60
CA LYS A 90 -11.90 -1.40 -13.91
C LYS A 90 -10.42 -1.02 -13.79
N ARG A 91 -10.13 0.03 -13.03
CA ARG A 91 -8.75 0.48 -12.83
C ARG A 91 -7.95 -0.52 -12.00
N LEU A 92 -8.58 -1.15 -11.01
CA LEU A 92 -7.96 -2.22 -10.24
C LEU A 92 -7.55 -3.40 -11.14
N LEU A 93 -8.39 -3.77 -12.11
CA LEU A 93 -8.09 -4.81 -13.09
C LEU A 93 -6.94 -4.40 -14.04
N GLU A 94 -6.89 -3.14 -14.47
CA GLU A 94 -5.76 -2.61 -15.26
C GLU A 94 -4.44 -2.68 -14.50
N ILE A 95 -4.46 -2.32 -13.20
CA ILE A 95 -3.30 -2.43 -12.31
C ILE A 95 -2.85 -3.88 -12.18
N ARG A 96 -3.78 -4.83 -11.98
CA ARG A 96 -3.47 -6.27 -11.96
C ARG A 96 -2.75 -6.70 -13.25
N SER A 97 -3.32 -6.35 -14.41
CA SER A 97 -2.72 -6.68 -15.71
C SER A 97 -1.33 -6.08 -15.88
N PHE A 98 -1.11 -4.86 -15.38
CA PHE A 98 0.20 -4.22 -15.37
C PHE A 98 1.21 -4.94 -14.47
N LEU A 99 0.80 -5.31 -13.24
CA LEU A 99 1.67 -6.05 -12.32
C LEU A 99 2.05 -7.42 -12.89
N LEU A 100 1.10 -8.16 -13.45
CA LEU A 100 1.35 -9.43 -14.14
C LEU A 100 2.29 -9.29 -15.34
N SER A 101 2.12 -8.23 -16.14
CA SER A 101 3.01 -7.99 -17.29
C SER A 101 4.44 -7.68 -16.87
N GLN A 102 4.65 -6.97 -15.75
CA GLN A 102 5.98 -6.73 -15.20
C GLN A 102 6.63 -8.02 -14.71
N GLU A 103 5.87 -8.86 -14.01
CA GLU A 103 6.37 -10.14 -13.49
C GLU A 103 6.80 -11.09 -14.61
N LEU A 104 6.06 -11.11 -15.72
CA LEU A 104 6.35 -11.93 -16.91
C LEU A 104 7.36 -11.29 -17.87
N GLY A 105 7.84 -10.07 -17.60
CA GLY A 105 8.74 -9.35 -18.49
C GLY A 105 8.13 -8.96 -19.85
N LEU A 106 6.79 -8.89 -19.93
CA LEU A 106 6.06 -8.60 -21.16
C LEU A 106 5.77 -7.10 -21.31
N PRO A 107 5.75 -6.56 -22.54
CA PRO A 107 5.37 -5.18 -22.78
C PRO A 107 3.89 -4.95 -22.41
N TYR A 108 3.65 -4.01 -21.50
CA TYR A 108 2.30 -3.58 -21.15
C TYR A 108 1.76 -2.56 -22.16
N ASN A 109 0.77 -2.96 -22.96
CA ASN A 109 0.15 -2.11 -23.98
C ASN A 109 -1.07 -1.30 -23.46
N GLY A 110 -1.29 -1.23 -22.14
CA GLY A 110 -2.41 -0.50 -21.58
C GLY A 110 -2.17 1.01 -21.58
N SER A 111 -3.04 1.74 -22.28
CA SER A 111 -3.01 3.20 -22.46
C SER A 111 -3.55 4.00 -21.26
N SER A 112 -3.85 3.38 -20.11
CA SER A 112 -4.46 4.04 -18.95
C SER A 112 -3.45 4.38 -17.84
N LEU A 113 -2.47 3.50 -17.60
CA LEU A 113 -1.45 3.67 -16.57
C LEU A 113 -0.28 4.51 -17.10
N HIS A 114 -0.59 5.72 -17.55
CA HIS A 114 0.44 6.70 -17.88
C HIS A 114 1.15 7.07 -16.58
N SER A 115 2.31 6.47 -16.38
CA SER A 115 3.30 6.85 -15.37
C SER A 115 3.69 8.31 -15.63
N ARG A 116 2.93 9.26 -15.07
CA ARG A 116 3.47 10.59 -14.78
C ARG A 116 4.52 10.35 -13.72
N ARG A 117 5.76 10.06 -14.18
CA ARG A 117 6.90 9.72 -13.32
C ARG A 117 6.98 10.75 -12.21
N LYS A 118 6.72 10.33 -10.98
CA LYS A 118 7.13 11.10 -9.82
C LYS A 118 8.47 10.53 -9.41
N ILE A 119 9.48 11.39 -9.45
CA ILE A 119 10.83 11.07 -9.07
C ILE A 119 10.87 11.19 -7.55
N LEU A 120 11.14 10.07 -6.85
CA LEU A 120 11.51 10.17 -5.45
C LEU A 120 12.98 10.59 -5.40
N VAL A 121 13.21 11.81 -4.93
CA VAL A 121 14.54 12.34 -4.65
C VAL A 121 14.85 12.00 -3.21
N THR A 122 15.85 11.16 -3.00
CA THR A 122 16.43 10.93 -1.68
C THR A 122 17.65 11.83 -1.55
N GLU A 123 17.61 12.77 -0.60
CA GLU A 123 18.73 13.65 -0.25
C GLU A 123 19.59 12.94 0.79
N THR A 124 20.86 12.72 0.49
CA THR A 124 21.87 12.36 1.48
C THR A 124 22.74 13.57 1.71
N VAL A 125 22.58 14.22 2.86
CA VAL A 125 23.46 15.29 3.33
C VAL A 125 24.61 14.63 4.08
N THR A 126 25.82 14.72 3.54
CA THR A 126 27.04 14.45 4.31
C THR A 126 27.33 15.68 5.15
N LEU A 127 26.93 15.64 6.42
CA LEU A 127 27.49 16.56 7.41
C LEU A 127 28.84 15.99 7.79
N ASP A 128 29.92 16.58 7.27
CA ASP A 128 31.21 16.43 7.91
C ASP A 128 31.05 16.91 9.34
N THR A 129 31.23 16.00 10.29
CA THR A 129 31.14 16.30 11.72
C THR A 129 32.05 17.49 12.02
N PRO A 130 31.56 18.56 12.67
CA PRO A 130 32.44 19.65 13.05
C PRO A 130 33.44 19.08 14.06
N THR A 131 34.70 19.04 13.67
CA THR A 131 35.81 18.79 14.59
C THR A 131 35.76 19.90 15.63
N ILE A 132 35.44 19.55 16.88
CA ILE A 132 35.50 20.46 18.00
C ILE A 132 36.96 20.91 18.11
N LEU A 133 37.23 22.15 17.73
CA LEU A 133 38.53 22.78 17.87
C LEU A 133 38.82 22.97 19.36
N HIS A 134 39.90 22.37 19.84
CA HIS A 134 40.49 22.67 21.13
C HIS A 134 41.02 24.10 21.11
N GLU A 135 40.69 24.87 22.14
CA GLU A 135 41.19 26.23 22.37
C GLU A 135 42.70 26.20 22.64
N GLU A 136 43.51 26.65 21.67
CA GLU A 136 44.79 27.32 21.93
C GLU A 136 44.92 28.53 20.99
N ASP A 137 45.36 29.64 21.57
CA ASP A 137 45.29 31.03 21.11
C ASP A 137 45.83 31.34 19.69
N ASP A 138 45.25 32.42 19.13
CA ASP A 138 45.75 33.27 18.04
C ASP A 138 45.86 32.70 16.62
N GLN A 139 44.75 32.79 15.87
CA GLN A 139 44.72 33.34 14.49
C GLN A 139 43.27 33.43 13.95
N VAL A 140 42.89 34.61 13.43
CA VAL A 140 41.60 34.87 12.80
C VAL A 140 41.48 34.08 11.49
N ALA A 141 40.98 32.86 11.57
CA ALA A 141 40.62 32.05 10.42
C ALA A 141 39.24 32.49 9.92
N VAL A 142 39.19 32.99 8.69
CA VAL A 142 37.93 33.26 7.99
C VAL A 142 37.23 31.92 7.77
N GLU A 143 36.16 31.66 8.53
CA GLU A 143 35.29 30.50 8.33
C GLU A 143 34.69 30.59 6.92
N MET A 144 35.25 29.83 5.98
CA MET A 144 34.63 29.61 4.69
C MET A 144 33.38 28.77 4.91
N ASP A 145 32.20 29.38 4.71
CA ASP A 145 30.91 28.69 4.63
C ASP A 145 31.00 27.52 3.63
N GLN A 146 31.25 26.31 4.14
CA GLN A 146 31.21 25.10 3.34
C GLN A 146 29.75 24.78 3.04
N LYS A 147 29.37 25.01 1.78
CA LYS A 147 28.07 24.62 1.26
C LYS A 147 27.98 23.08 1.32
N PRO A 148 26.94 22.50 1.96
CA PRO A 148 26.82 21.05 2.05
C PRO A 148 26.73 20.43 0.66
N GLU A 149 27.49 19.35 0.44
CA GLU A 149 27.41 18.55 -0.78
C GLU A 149 26.10 17.75 -0.77
N LEU A 150 25.20 18.08 -1.70
CA LEU A 150 23.91 17.42 -1.84
C LEU A 150 24.00 16.26 -2.84
N ASN A 151 23.99 15.04 -2.33
CA ASN A 151 23.90 13.84 -3.16
C ASN A 151 22.43 13.43 -3.32
N PHE A 152 21.93 13.49 -4.56
CA PHE A 152 20.56 13.13 -4.91
C PHE A 152 20.48 11.73 -5.50
N LYS A 153 19.77 10.81 -4.83
CA LYS A 153 19.46 9.48 -5.38
C LYS A 153 18.04 9.46 -5.93
N TYR A 154 17.93 9.24 -7.23
CA TYR A 154 16.67 9.19 -7.98
C TYR A 154 16.11 7.77 -7.99
N LYS A 155 14.90 7.57 -7.45
CA LYS A 155 14.14 6.32 -7.64
C LYS A 155 12.86 6.61 -8.46
N PRO A 156 12.70 6.00 -9.65
CA PRO A 156 11.48 6.16 -10.42
C PRO A 156 10.32 5.48 -9.68
N VAL A 157 9.26 6.23 -9.38
CA VAL A 157 8.02 5.68 -8.83
C VAL A 157 6.98 5.64 -9.94
N VAL A 158 6.41 4.45 -10.16
CA VAL A 158 5.27 4.27 -11.07
C VAL A 158 3.99 4.62 -10.31
N ASN A 159 3.25 5.60 -10.82
CA ASN A 159 1.94 5.94 -10.28
C ASN A 159 0.87 5.02 -10.89
N LEU A 160 0.28 4.16 -10.08
CA LEU A 160 -0.81 3.26 -10.47
C LEU A 160 -2.20 3.97 -10.46
N GLY A 161 -2.22 5.19 -9.93
CA GLY A 161 -3.39 6.05 -9.82
C GLY A 161 -4.36 5.66 -8.71
N GLU A 162 -5.44 6.43 -8.61
CA GLU A 162 -6.43 6.31 -7.54
C GLU A 162 -7.45 5.20 -7.86
N CYS A 163 -7.44 4.13 -7.06
CA CYS A 163 -8.37 3.00 -7.17
C CYS A 163 -8.79 2.39 -5.82
N ILE A 164 -8.00 2.62 -4.77
CA ILE A 164 -8.25 2.13 -3.41
C ILE A 164 -8.08 3.30 -2.45
N ASP A 165 -9.11 3.56 -1.64
CA ASP A 165 -9.03 4.50 -0.52
C ASP A 165 -9.03 3.69 0.79
N ILE A 166 -8.18 4.08 1.74
CA ILE A 166 -8.04 3.38 3.02
C ILE A 166 -8.39 4.35 4.15
N TYR A 167 -9.42 4.02 4.91
CA TYR A 167 -9.86 4.77 6.07
C TYR A 167 -9.48 4.01 7.33
N ILE A 168 -8.80 4.69 8.25
CA ILE A 168 -8.36 4.10 9.51
C ILE A 168 -9.45 4.33 10.56
N LEU A 169 -10.07 3.25 11.03
CA LEU A 169 -11.07 3.28 12.11
C LEU A 169 -10.40 3.20 13.49
N HIS A 170 -9.46 2.27 13.64
CA HIS A 170 -8.75 2.06 14.91
C HIS A 170 -7.24 1.89 14.69
N ARG A 171 -6.46 2.43 15.62
CA ARG A 171 -4.99 2.32 15.65
C ARG A 171 -4.56 1.42 16.81
N PRO A 172 -3.53 0.59 16.64
CA PRO A 172 -2.96 -0.19 17.72
C PRO A 172 -2.55 0.71 18.88
N LYS A 173 -2.90 0.34 20.11
CA LYS A 173 -2.43 1.05 21.30
C LYS A 173 -0.93 0.82 21.44
N ARG A 174 -0.14 1.91 21.54
CA ARG A 174 1.29 1.79 21.87
C ARG A 174 1.41 1.12 23.23
N GLN A 175 2.01 -0.05 23.29
CA GLN A 175 2.45 -0.61 24.56
C GLN A 175 3.50 0.35 25.14
N ARG A 176 3.13 1.11 26.17
CA ARG A 176 4.12 1.74 27.03
C ARG A 176 4.84 0.59 27.72
N HIS A 177 6.08 0.32 27.34
CA HIS A 177 6.96 -0.46 28.19
C HIS A 177 7.04 0.27 29.54
N SER A 178 6.26 -0.17 30.52
CA SER A 178 6.53 0.17 31.90
C SER A 178 7.81 -0.59 32.26
N HIS A 179 8.95 0.08 32.24
CA HIS A 179 10.09 -0.36 33.03
C HIS A 179 9.63 -0.43 34.48
N ARG A 180 9.30 -1.63 34.95
CA ARG A 180 9.46 -2.01 36.36
C ARG A 180 10.94 -2.44 36.45
N SER A 181 11.82 -1.59 36.98
CA SER A 181 12.14 -1.46 38.42
C SER A 181 12.53 -2.80 39.01
#